data_AF-A0AAD8YB93-F1
#
_entry.id   AF-A0AAD8YB93-F1
#
_cell.length_a   1.000
_cell.length_b   1.000
_cell.length_c   1.000
_cell.angle_alpha   90.00
_cell.angle_beta   90.00
_cell.angle_gamma   90.00
#
_symmetry.space_group_name_H-M   'P 1'
#
loop_
_entity.id
_entity.type
_entity.pdbx_description
1 polymer ?
#
loop_
_entity_poly.entity_id
_entity_poly.type
_entity_poly.pdbx_seq_one_letter_code
_entity_poly.pdbx_strand_id
1 'polypeptide(L)'
;MTSPTKTIRSSSINCGHDGPCSSSDQLSSCLSINILPDSILRFIGEYLPKSSRAIMASALSRSVCFDSDTLDFSDICRDLASKLTDSDVSSILVSIDASNRLKVLKLIGCENITGVGLDPLRGSIVLEQIDLSTSVITAIASDGFPPCFTLSEDDVIPILDSIIAEKDRALKLIELPQAWRKKESTQLAAFLERYNNAQSSRTCLCCECSVDFQASSWTDHFKGSPFWGLQRHTCYECTEHICVDCDAAFCDECKKNFCNDCCPIQYCACGKASCMDCFGVEYCESCDETFCQDCRPFSCVSAVIASDVWSAPSISSALIVTSQIACSVQMRITSSGAKFAKKTIATIAATRHSRTEALIVKVVEGCCYRESFKRMKLNKERSRC
;
A
#
# COMPACT_ATOMS: atom_id res chain seq x y z
N MET A 1 2.92 -4.44 -44.97
CA MET A 1 3.42 -3.11 -44.61
C MET A 1 4.43 -3.32 -43.50
N THR A 2 5.72 -3.24 -43.83
CA THR A 2 6.84 -3.56 -42.93
C THR A 2 7.13 -2.36 -42.02
N SER A 3 6.93 -2.52 -40.71
CA SER A 3 7.25 -1.52 -39.70
C SER A 3 8.77 -1.27 -39.62
N PRO A 4 9.22 -0.03 -39.41
CA PRO A 4 10.64 0.29 -39.35
C PRO A 4 11.22 -0.08 -37.98
N THR A 5 12.20 -0.98 -37.97
CA THR A 5 13.02 -1.31 -36.80
C THR A 5 13.91 -0.11 -36.46
N LYS A 6 13.61 0.59 -35.36
CA LYS A 6 14.39 1.74 -34.89
C LYS A 6 15.61 1.23 -34.11
N THR A 7 16.76 1.17 -34.77
CA THR A 7 18.05 0.86 -34.13
C THR A 7 18.47 2.01 -33.21
N ILE A 8 18.47 1.78 -31.90
CA ILE A 8 19.03 2.72 -30.92
C ILE A 8 20.56 2.62 -31.02
N ARG A 9 21.20 3.66 -31.56
CA ARG A 9 22.66 3.82 -31.54
C ARG A 9 23.09 4.24 -30.14
N SER A 10 23.82 3.36 -29.47
CA SER A 10 24.58 3.68 -28.26
C SER A 10 25.76 4.59 -28.63
N SER A 11 25.72 5.82 -28.13
CA SER A 11 26.78 6.81 -28.31
C SER A 11 28.03 6.40 -27.52
N SER A 12 29.06 5.94 -28.22
CA SER A 12 30.38 5.71 -27.64
C SER A 12 31.05 7.06 -27.34
N ILE A 13 31.33 7.32 -26.07
CA ILE A 13 32.09 8.49 -25.62
C ILE A 13 33.56 8.23 -25.91
N ASN A 14 34.14 9.00 -26.84
CA ASN A 14 35.57 9.01 -27.12
C ASN A 14 36.26 9.97 -26.13
N CYS A 15 36.99 9.41 -25.15
CA CYS A 15 37.88 10.18 -24.29
C CYS A 15 39.30 10.14 -24.87
N GLY A 16 39.70 11.18 -25.59
CA GLY A 16 41.09 11.39 -26.00
C GLY A 16 41.81 12.30 -25.01
N HIS A 17 42.67 11.71 -24.17
CA HIS A 17 43.69 12.47 -23.46
C HIS A 17 44.95 11.61 -23.27
N ASP A 18 45.99 11.96 -24.03
CA ASP A 18 47.36 11.47 -23.87
C ASP A 18 48.01 12.15 -22.66
N GLY A 19 48.12 11.42 -21.56
CA GLY A 19 48.86 11.81 -20.36
C GLY A 19 49.70 10.63 -19.83
N PRO A 20 50.96 10.86 -19.39
CA PRO A 20 51.86 9.79 -18.99
C PRO A 20 51.41 9.12 -17.69
N CYS A 21 51.28 7.79 -17.76
CA CYS A 21 50.70 6.91 -16.75
C CYS A 21 51.51 6.84 -15.45
N SER A 22 50.89 7.26 -14.34
CA SER A 22 51.20 6.76 -13.01
C SER A 22 50.63 5.34 -12.85
N SER A 23 51.49 4.39 -12.50
CA SER A 23 51.26 2.94 -12.51
C SER A 23 50.37 2.39 -11.36
N SER A 24 49.29 3.10 -11.01
CA SER A 24 48.31 2.68 -9.99
C SER A 24 46.90 2.38 -10.52
N ASP A 25 46.65 2.53 -11.83
CA ASP A 25 45.30 2.50 -12.42
C ASP A 25 44.84 1.13 -12.99
N GLN A 26 45.59 0.03 -12.80
CA GLN A 26 45.28 -1.26 -13.44
C GLN A 26 44.37 -2.22 -12.65
N LEU A 27 43.89 -1.86 -11.46
CA LEU A 27 43.01 -2.74 -10.66
C LEU A 27 41.53 -2.34 -10.66
N SER A 28 41.17 -1.25 -11.34
CA SER A 28 39.76 -0.84 -11.53
C SER A 28 39.18 -1.37 -12.85
N SER A 29 39.59 -2.57 -13.29
CA SER A 29 38.77 -3.38 -14.18
C SER A 29 37.61 -3.95 -13.37
N CYS A 30 36.75 -3.05 -12.88
CA CYS A 30 35.60 -3.37 -12.06
C CYS A 30 34.76 -4.41 -12.78
N LEU A 31 34.54 -5.55 -12.13
CA LEU A 31 33.62 -6.58 -12.56
C LEU A 31 32.26 -5.92 -12.80
N SER A 32 31.92 -5.70 -14.08
CA SER A 32 30.63 -5.14 -14.44
C SER A 32 29.58 -6.22 -14.26
N ILE A 33 28.57 -5.93 -13.45
CA ILE A 33 27.41 -6.82 -13.24
C ILE A 33 26.74 -7.23 -14.56
N ASN A 34 26.86 -6.40 -15.60
CA ASN A 34 26.33 -6.65 -16.94
C ASN A 34 26.99 -7.84 -17.65
N ILE A 35 28.20 -8.26 -17.22
CA ILE A 35 28.95 -9.37 -17.79
C ILE A 35 28.52 -10.71 -17.19
N LEU A 36 27.77 -10.70 -16.08
CA LEU A 36 27.33 -11.93 -15.43
C LEU A 36 26.40 -12.76 -16.35
N PRO A 37 26.56 -14.09 -16.38
CA PRO A 37 25.63 -14.99 -17.08
C PRO A 37 24.20 -14.87 -16.53
N ASP A 38 23.20 -15.13 -17.39
CA ASP A 38 21.77 -15.08 -16.99
C ASP A 38 21.47 -16.00 -15.80
N SER A 39 22.14 -17.15 -15.71
CA SER A 39 21.97 -18.09 -14.59
C SER A 39 22.38 -17.49 -13.25
N ILE A 40 23.45 -16.70 -13.22
CA ILE A 40 23.91 -16.03 -12.00
C ILE A 40 23.00 -14.86 -11.64
N LEU A 41 22.56 -14.09 -12.65
CA LEU A 41 21.62 -12.99 -12.43
C LEU A 41 20.27 -13.47 -11.91
N ARG A 42 19.76 -14.59 -12.46
CA ARG A 42 18.56 -15.24 -11.96
C ARG A 42 18.72 -15.69 -10.51
N PHE A 43 19.84 -16.35 -10.20
CA PHE A 43 20.15 -16.78 -8.84
C PHE A 43 20.20 -15.59 -7.85
N ILE A 44 20.83 -14.46 -8.24
CA ILE A 44 20.81 -13.24 -7.41
C ILE A 44 19.37 -12.71 -7.27
N GLY A 45 18.61 -12.73 -8.37
CA GLY A 45 17.22 -12.28 -8.41
C GLY A 45 16.31 -13.05 -7.45
N GLU A 46 16.52 -14.35 -7.23
CA GLU A 46 15.71 -15.17 -6.31
C GLU A 46 15.72 -14.67 -4.85
N TYR A 47 16.73 -13.89 -4.45
CA TYR A 47 16.80 -13.26 -3.13
C TYR A 47 16.13 -11.88 -3.05
N LEU A 48 15.63 -11.36 -4.17
CA LEU A 48 15.02 -10.03 -4.26
C LEU A 48 13.49 -10.12 -4.33
N PRO A 49 12.76 -9.18 -3.70
CA PRO A 49 11.32 -9.03 -3.92
C PRO A 49 10.99 -8.85 -5.40
N LYS A 50 9.77 -9.22 -5.81
CA LYS A 50 9.36 -9.24 -7.23
C LYS A 50 9.61 -7.90 -7.94
N SER A 51 9.22 -6.79 -7.33
CA SER A 51 9.45 -5.44 -7.87
C SER A 51 10.93 -5.07 -7.94
N SER A 52 11.75 -5.47 -6.96
CA SER A 52 13.20 -5.27 -7.02
C SER A 52 13.84 -6.05 -8.17
N ARG A 53 13.35 -7.26 -8.48
CA ARG A 53 13.78 -8.03 -9.66
C ARG A 53 13.43 -7.32 -10.97
N ALA A 54 12.27 -6.68 -11.05
CA ALA A 54 11.87 -5.90 -12.24
C ALA A 54 12.74 -4.64 -12.42
N ILE A 55 13.07 -3.94 -11.32
CA ILE A 55 14.01 -2.81 -11.34
C ILE A 55 15.41 -3.27 -11.78
N MET A 56 15.89 -4.40 -11.26
CA MET A 56 17.15 -5.01 -11.69
C MET A 56 17.12 -5.39 -13.18
N ALA A 57 16.03 -5.99 -13.66
CA ALA A 57 15.84 -6.32 -15.07
C ALA A 57 15.94 -5.07 -15.97
N SER A 58 15.34 -3.97 -15.54
CA SER A 58 15.44 -2.66 -16.22
C SER A 58 16.86 -2.11 -16.24
N ALA A 59 17.53 -2.07 -15.08
CA ALA A 59 18.89 -1.56 -14.94
C ALA A 59 19.92 -2.33 -15.77
N LEU A 60 19.70 -3.65 -15.93
CA LEU A 60 20.54 -4.52 -16.75
C LEU A 60 20.08 -4.60 -18.21
N SER A 61 18.91 -4.03 -18.53
CA SER A 61 18.22 -4.21 -19.82
C SER A 61 18.07 -5.68 -20.22
N ARG A 62 17.77 -6.54 -19.24
CA ARG A 62 17.67 -8.01 -19.38
C ARG A 62 16.45 -8.52 -18.62
N SER A 63 15.50 -9.13 -19.32
CA SER A 63 14.27 -9.67 -18.74
C SER A 63 14.47 -10.91 -17.87
N VAL A 64 15.65 -11.53 -17.90
CA VAL A 64 15.91 -12.85 -17.29
C VAL A 64 15.75 -12.91 -15.78
N CYS A 65 15.79 -11.76 -15.11
CA CYS A 65 15.62 -11.65 -13.67
C CYS A 65 14.14 -11.65 -13.26
N PHE A 66 13.21 -11.51 -14.20
CA PHE A 66 11.78 -11.37 -13.92
C PHE A 66 10.93 -12.42 -14.64
N ASP A 67 10.48 -13.39 -13.87
CA ASP A 67 9.65 -14.51 -14.28
C ASP A 67 8.21 -14.45 -13.74
N SER A 68 7.89 -13.45 -12.90
CA SER A 68 6.53 -13.28 -12.38
C SER A 68 5.62 -12.60 -13.40
N ASP A 69 4.34 -12.91 -13.30
CA ASP A 69 3.23 -12.20 -13.92
C ASP A 69 2.67 -11.06 -13.04
N THR A 70 3.26 -10.82 -11.87
CA THR A 70 2.82 -9.82 -10.89
C THR A 70 3.95 -8.85 -10.61
N LEU A 71 3.66 -7.55 -10.77
CA LEU A 71 4.54 -6.45 -10.40
C LEU A 71 3.82 -5.59 -9.37
N ASP A 72 4.25 -5.71 -8.11
CA ASP A 72 3.70 -4.98 -6.98
C ASP A 72 4.76 -4.06 -6.37
N PHE A 73 4.55 -2.74 -6.49
CA PHE A 73 5.46 -1.74 -5.93
C PHE A 73 5.24 -1.51 -4.43
N SER A 74 4.22 -2.11 -3.81
CA SER A 74 4.10 -2.10 -2.35
C SER A 74 5.19 -2.94 -1.64
N ASP A 75 5.82 -3.87 -2.37
CA ASP A 75 6.90 -4.73 -1.87
C ASP A 75 8.25 -4.02 -1.72
N ILE A 76 8.41 -2.80 -2.27
CA ILE A 76 9.63 -2.00 -2.10
C ILE A 76 9.44 -0.91 -1.06
N CYS A 77 10.55 -0.40 -0.52
CA CYS A 77 10.48 0.67 0.45
C CYS A 77 9.83 1.92 -0.16
N ARG A 78 8.96 2.57 0.63
CA ARG A 78 8.23 3.78 0.21
C ARG A 78 9.16 4.86 -0.35
N ASP A 79 10.33 5.05 0.26
CA ASP A 79 11.31 6.06 -0.17
C ASP A 79 11.90 5.78 -1.55
N LEU A 80 11.90 4.52 -2.00
CA LEU A 80 12.31 4.15 -3.35
C LEU A 80 11.13 4.26 -4.31
N ALA A 81 9.96 3.74 -3.93
CA ALA A 81 8.75 3.80 -4.75
C ALA A 81 8.36 5.23 -5.10
N SER A 82 8.47 6.15 -4.13
CA SER A 82 8.19 7.58 -4.34
C SER A 82 9.20 8.27 -5.24
N LYS A 83 10.41 7.72 -5.44
CA LYS A 83 11.41 8.29 -6.37
C LYS A 83 11.25 7.82 -7.80
N LEU A 84 10.42 6.80 -8.05
CA LEU A 84 10.19 6.31 -9.40
C LEU A 84 9.42 7.35 -10.21
N THR A 85 9.93 7.62 -11.41
CA THR A 85 9.31 8.50 -12.41
C THR A 85 8.63 7.68 -13.50
N ASP A 86 7.85 8.33 -14.36
CA ASP A 86 7.28 7.69 -15.56
C ASP A 86 8.34 7.04 -16.46
N SER A 87 9.53 7.64 -16.55
CA SER A 87 10.65 7.08 -17.33
C SER A 87 11.14 5.75 -16.74
N ASP A 88 11.22 5.67 -15.41
CA ASP A 88 11.66 4.46 -14.71
C ASP A 88 10.62 3.35 -14.87
N VAL A 89 9.34 3.67 -14.63
CA VAL A 89 8.23 2.71 -14.76
C VAL A 89 8.10 2.22 -16.21
N SER A 90 8.18 3.11 -17.20
CA SER A 90 8.15 2.73 -18.61
C SER A 90 9.30 1.78 -18.96
N SER A 91 10.52 2.10 -18.52
CA SER A 91 11.70 1.26 -18.76
C SER A 91 11.56 -0.12 -18.11
N ILE A 92 11.00 -0.19 -16.89
CA ILE A 92 10.71 -1.44 -16.21
C ILE A 92 9.69 -2.27 -17.00
N LEU A 93 8.55 -1.68 -17.38
CA LEU A 93 7.47 -2.37 -18.08
C LEU A 93 7.93 -2.90 -19.45
N VAL A 94 8.72 -2.12 -20.20
CA VAL A 94 9.33 -2.58 -21.46
C VAL A 94 10.31 -3.72 -21.21
N SER A 95 11.17 -3.61 -20.20
CA SER A 95 12.22 -4.60 -19.91
C SER A 95 11.67 -5.96 -19.49
N ILE A 96 10.47 -6.01 -18.90
CA ILE A 96 9.82 -7.27 -18.50
C ILE A 96 8.82 -7.80 -19.54
N ASP A 97 8.67 -7.12 -20.68
CA ASP A 97 7.66 -7.41 -21.70
C ASP A 97 6.23 -7.43 -21.11
N ALA A 98 5.90 -6.36 -20.37
CA ALA A 98 4.70 -6.31 -19.56
C ALA A 98 3.40 -6.45 -20.38
N SER A 99 3.35 -5.90 -21.59
CA SER A 99 2.16 -5.97 -22.45
C SER A 99 1.72 -7.39 -22.78
N ASN A 100 2.66 -8.34 -22.81
CA ASN A 100 2.43 -9.73 -23.17
C ASN A 100 2.55 -10.71 -22.00
N ARG A 101 3.09 -10.28 -20.85
CA ARG A 101 3.39 -11.19 -19.72
C ARG A 101 2.79 -10.77 -18.39
N LEU A 102 2.55 -9.48 -18.17
CA LEU A 102 2.15 -8.96 -16.87
C LEU A 102 0.64 -9.07 -16.69
N LYS A 103 0.20 -9.86 -15.71
CA LYS A 103 -1.20 -10.02 -15.33
C LYS A 103 -1.65 -9.05 -14.26
N VAL A 104 -0.78 -8.75 -13.30
CA VAL A 104 -1.13 -7.89 -12.15
C VAL A 104 -0.10 -6.77 -12.03
N LEU A 105 -0.59 -5.53 -12.08
CA LEU A 105 0.21 -4.34 -11.80
C LEU A 105 -0.39 -3.58 -10.61
N LYS A 106 0.41 -3.34 -9.56
CA LYS A 106 0.00 -2.54 -8.40
C LYS A 106 1.01 -1.40 -8.19
N LEU A 107 0.57 -0.15 -8.39
CA LEU A 107 1.39 1.07 -8.31
C LEU A 107 1.35 1.74 -6.93
N ILE A 108 0.99 0.98 -5.89
CA ILE A 108 0.83 1.49 -4.54
C ILE A 108 2.18 2.04 -4.04
N GLY A 109 2.20 3.34 -3.70
CA GLY A 109 3.39 4.03 -3.19
C GLY A 109 4.24 4.72 -4.26
N CYS A 110 3.91 4.59 -5.55
CA CYS A 110 4.51 5.39 -6.62
C CYS A 110 3.83 6.76 -6.69
N GLU A 111 4.40 7.76 -6.03
CA GLU A 111 3.80 9.09 -5.87
C GLU A 111 4.16 10.09 -6.98
N ASN A 112 5.21 9.83 -7.76
CA ASN A 112 5.79 10.74 -8.77
C ASN A 112 5.53 10.29 -10.22
N ILE A 113 4.45 9.54 -10.44
CA ILE A 113 4.05 9.05 -11.76
C ILE A 113 2.82 9.79 -12.28
N THR A 114 2.89 10.35 -13.48
CA THR A 114 1.74 11.00 -14.12
C THR A 114 0.85 10.02 -14.87
N GLY A 115 1.39 8.86 -15.23
CA GLY A 115 0.67 7.81 -15.96
C GLY A 115 1.21 7.60 -17.37
N VAL A 116 2.00 8.53 -17.90
CA VAL A 116 2.71 8.40 -19.18
C VAL A 116 3.59 7.16 -19.19
N GLY A 117 4.17 6.81 -18.04
CA GLY A 117 5.02 5.62 -17.87
C GLY A 117 4.28 4.31 -18.09
N LEU A 118 2.94 4.31 -18.09
CA LEU A 118 2.10 3.13 -18.31
C LEU A 118 1.82 2.85 -19.79
N ASP A 119 2.27 3.71 -20.72
CA ASP A 119 2.05 3.54 -22.16
C ASP A 119 2.47 2.15 -22.70
N PRO A 120 3.53 1.48 -22.19
CA PRO A 120 3.86 0.11 -22.61
C PRO A 120 2.76 -0.93 -22.40
N LEU A 121 1.72 -0.66 -21.60
CA LEU A 121 0.58 -1.56 -21.39
C LEU A 121 -0.54 -1.39 -22.42
N ARG A 122 -0.43 -0.40 -23.32
CA ARG A 122 -1.43 -0.10 -24.33
C ARG A 122 -1.75 -1.34 -25.17
N GLY A 123 -3.04 -1.68 -25.28
CA GLY A 123 -3.52 -2.87 -26.01
C GLY A 123 -3.11 -4.20 -25.38
N SER A 124 -2.70 -4.23 -24.10
CA SER A 124 -2.40 -5.50 -23.43
C SER A 124 -3.64 -6.38 -23.37
N ILE A 125 -3.50 -7.62 -23.85
CA ILE A 125 -4.55 -8.63 -23.77
C ILE A 125 -4.41 -9.52 -22.52
N VAL A 126 -3.27 -9.49 -21.82
CA VAL A 126 -2.98 -10.39 -20.69
C VAL A 126 -3.17 -9.74 -19.31
N LEU A 127 -3.21 -8.41 -19.23
CA LEU A 127 -3.36 -7.72 -17.96
C LEU A 127 -4.74 -8.02 -17.36
N GLU A 128 -4.78 -8.65 -16.19
CA GLU A 128 -5.98 -9.05 -15.44
C GLU A 128 -6.35 -8.02 -14.37
N GLN A 129 -5.38 -7.38 -13.73
CA GLN A 129 -5.58 -6.41 -12.65
C GLN A 129 -4.64 -5.22 -12.77
N ILE A 130 -5.18 -4.03 -12.56
CA ILE A 130 -4.40 -2.81 -12.36
C ILE A 130 -4.88 -2.06 -11.11
N ASP A 131 -3.97 -1.87 -10.16
CA ASP A 131 -4.21 -1.09 -8.96
C ASP A 131 -3.45 0.24 -9.03
N LEU A 132 -4.22 1.32 -9.21
CA LEU A 132 -3.77 2.71 -9.25
C LEU A 132 -4.05 3.43 -7.92
N SER A 133 -4.51 2.71 -6.91
CA SER A 133 -4.84 3.28 -5.60
C SER A 133 -3.58 3.82 -4.92
N THR A 134 -3.74 4.98 -4.31
CA THR A 134 -2.70 5.59 -3.49
C THR A 134 -2.75 5.03 -2.08
N SER A 135 -1.58 4.76 -1.48
CA SER A 135 -1.52 4.41 -0.06
C SER A 135 -2.16 5.51 0.78
N VAL A 136 -3.20 5.17 1.53
CA VAL A 136 -3.96 6.09 2.42
C VAL A 136 -3.07 6.68 3.53
N ILE A 137 -1.93 6.05 3.82
CA ILE A 137 -1.06 6.41 4.95
C ILE A 137 -0.52 7.86 4.85
N THR A 138 -0.42 8.44 3.64
CA THR A 138 0.01 9.83 3.47
C THR A 138 -0.99 10.87 3.99
N ALA A 139 -2.27 10.52 4.14
CA ALA A 139 -3.29 11.46 4.58
C ALA A 139 -3.22 11.81 6.08
N ILE A 140 -2.60 10.95 6.90
CA ILE A 140 -2.65 11.05 8.37
C ILE A 140 -1.41 11.75 8.95
N ALA A 141 -0.31 11.84 8.18
CA ALA A 141 1.00 12.24 8.70
C ALA A 141 1.50 13.61 8.20
N SER A 142 0.85 14.23 7.21
CA SER A 142 1.33 15.50 6.65
C SER A 142 0.47 16.65 7.18
N ASP A 143 1.11 17.58 7.89
CA ASP A 143 0.56 18.77 8.55
C ASP A 143 -0.18 19.74 7.60
N GLY A 144 -1.33 19.33 7.06
CA GLY A 144 -2.20 20.16 6.23
C GLY A 144 -1.81 20.28 4.76
N PHE A 145 -0.82 19.54 4.27
CA PHE A 145 -0.52 19.47 2.83
C PHE A 145 -1.31 18.34 2.17
N PRO A 146 -2.19 18.65 1.19
CA PRO A 146 -2.85 17.63 0.41
C PRO A 146 -1.78 16.72 -0.22
N PRO A 147 -1.92 15.38 -0.15
CA PRO A 147 -1.02 14.49 -0.86
C PRO A 147 -1.01 14.87 -2.33
N CYS A 148 0.17 15.19 -2.86
CA CYS A 148 0.35 15.58 -4.26
C CYS A 148 0.16 14.32 -5.10
N PHE A 149 -1.05 14.13 -5.61
CA PHE A 149 -1.33 13.04 -6.53
C PHE A 149 -1.00 13.47 -7.95
N THR A 150 -0.11 12.73 -8.60
CA THR A 150 0.41 13.09 -9.93
C THR A 150 -0.28 12.36 -11.08
N LEU A 151 -0.97 11.22 -10.86
CA LEU A 151 -1.61 10.52 -11.97
C LEU A 151 -2.72 11.36 -12.62
N SER A 152 -2.56 11.55 -13.92
CA SER A 152 -3.46 12.29 -14.78
C SER A 152 -4.47 11.35 -15.41
N GLU A 153 -5.76 11.70 -15.31
CA GLU A 153 -6.83 10.99 -16.01
C GLU A 153 -6.58 11.00 -17.53
N ASP A 154 -6.06 12.11 -18.07
CA ASP A 154 -5.77 12.30 -19.48
C ASP A 154 -4.66 11.37 -20.01
N ASP A 155 -3.72 10.98 -19.16
CA ASP A 155 -2.63 10.08 -19.55
C ASP A 155 -3.05 8.61 -19.42
N VAL A 156 -3.76 8.27 -18.33
CA VAL A 156 -4.07 6.88 -17.97
C VAL A 156 -5.32 6.34 -18.66
N ILE A 157 -6.41 7.11 -18.73
CA ILE A 157 -7.68 6.62 -19.30
C ILE A 157 -7.51 6.15 -20.74
N PRO A 158 -6.79 6.85 -21.65
CA PRO A 158 -6.57 6.35 -22.99
C PRO A 158 -5.82 5.01 -23.06
N ILE A 159 -4.99 4.69 -22.07
CA ILE A 159 -4.30 3.40 -21.97
C ILE A 159 -5.29 2.33 -21.54
N LEU A 160 -6.09 2.58 -20.49
CA LEU A 160 -7.12 1.65 -20.05
C LEU A 160 -8.18 1.40 -21.14
N ASP A 161 -8.59 2.44 -21.86
CA ASP A 161 -9.49 2.35 -23.03
C ASP A 161 -8.93 1.41 -24.09
N SER A 162 -7.64 1.49 -24.38
CA SER A 162 -7.00 0.61 -25.36
C SER A 162 -7.04 -0.86 -24.92
N ILE A 163 -6.88 -1.14 -23.63
CA ILE A 163 -6.91 -2.50 -23.07
C ILE A 163 -8.33 -3.08 -23.16
N ILE A 164 -9.35 -2.28 -22.83
CA ILE A 164 -10.75 -2.76 -22.84
C ILE A 164 -11.34 -2.82 -24.26
N ALA A 165 -10.75 -2.13 -25.22
CA ALA A 165 -11.14 -2.20 -26.63
C ALA A 165 -10.73 -3.53 -27.28
N GLU A 166 -9.75 -4.24 -26.72
CA GLU A 166 -9.32 -5.53 -27.24
C GLU A 166 -10.40 -6.60 -27.10
N LYS A 167 -10.51 -7.46 -28.12
CA LYS A 167 -11.53 -8.51 -28.19
C LYS A 167 -11.32 -9.58 -27.11
N ASP A 168 -10.07 -9.99 -26.94
CA ASP A 168 -9.66 -11.06 -26.02
C ASP A 168 -9.02 -10.48 -24.75
N ARG A 169 -9.52 -9.32 -24.31
CA ARG A 169 -9.05 -8.63 -23.10
C ARG A 169 -9.14 -9.53 -21.86
N ALA A 170 -8.09 -9.58 -21.06
CA ALA A 170 -8.08 -10.26 -19.77
C ALA A 170 -8.43 -9.36 -18.58
N LEU A 171 -8.51 -8.03 -18.76
CA LEU A 171 -8.68 -7.09 -17.64
C LEU A 171 -9.97 -7.38 -16.88
N LYS A 172 -9.86 -7.75 -15.60
CA LYS A 172 -10.97 -8.09 -14.70
C LYS A 172 -11.13 -7.04 -13.61
N LEU A 173 -10.06 -6.42 -13.12
CA LEU A 173 -10.10 -5.54 -11.95
C LEU A 173 -9.32 -4.24 -12.16
N ILE A 174 -9.95 -3.11 -11.82
CA ILE A 174 -9.36 -1.78 -11.83
C ILE A 174 -9.61 -1.11 -10.48
N GLU A 175 -8.55 -0.81 -9.74
CA GLU A 175 -8.64 0.00 -8.52
C GLU A 175 -8.23 1.44 -8.82
N LEU A 176 -9.21 2.34 -8.80
CA LEU A 176 -9.02 3.74 -9.16
C LEU A 176 -8.56 4.60 -7.96
N PRO A 177 -7.75 5.64 -8.22
CA PRO A 177 -7.36 6.59 -7.18
C PRO A 177 -8.58 7.22 -6.51
N GLN A 178 -8.55 7.34 -5.17
CA GLN A 178 -9.66 7.95 -4.43
C GLN A 178 -9.93 9.41 -4.86
N ALA A 179 -8.88 10.14 -5.25
CA ALA A 179 -8.99 11.51 -5.73
C ALA A 179 -9.85 11.61 -7.01
N TRP A 180 -9.66 10.69 -7.95
CA TRP A 180 -10.48 10.62 -9.15
C TRP A 180 -11.93 10.26 -8.83
N ARG A 181 -12.12 9.31 -7.89
CA ARG A 181 -13.46 8.89 -7.45
C ARG A 181 -14.27 10.03 -6.81
N LYS A 182 -13.61 10.90 -6.04
CA LYS A 182 -14.26 12.08 -5.43
C LYS A 182 -14.56 13.19 -6.44
N LYS A 183 -13.75 13.31 -7.49
CA LYS A 183 -13.89 14.38 -8.51
C LYS A 183 -15.02 14.10 -9.49
N GLU A 184 -15.33 12.83 -9.75
CA GLU A 184 -16.39 12.39 -10.66
C GLU A 184 -16.31 13.07 -12.05
N SER A 185 -15.12 13.04 -12.67
CA SER A 185 -14.93 13.70 -13.97
C SER A 185 -15.80 13.07 -15.06
N THR A 186 -16.13 13.85 -16.10
CA THR A 186 -16.87 13.35 -17.27
C THR A 186 -16.08 12.31 -18.06
N GLN A 187 -14.76 12.45 -18.13
CA GLN A 187 -13.87 11.52 -18.81
C GLN A 187 -13.87 10.16 -18.11
N LEU A 188 -13.73 10.17 -16.78
CA LEU A 188 -13.77 8.95 -15.98
C LEU A 188 -15.17 8.31 -15.98
N ALA A 189 -16.25 9.11 -15.89
CA ALA A 189 -17.60 8.57 -16.02
C ALA A 189 -17.81 7.85 -17.36
N ALA A 190 -17.36 8.45 -18.46
CA ALA A 190 -17.45 7.84 -19.79
C ALA A 190 -16.58 6.56 -19.91
N PHE A 191 -15.40 6.55 -19.28
CA PHE A 191 -14.57 5.35 -19.18
C PHE A 191 -15.27 4.23 -18.40
N LEU A 192 -15.84 4.53 -17.23
CA LEU A 192 -16.54 3.56 -16.38
C LEU A 192 -17.74 2.94 -17.11
N GLU A 193 -18.47 3.72 -17.91
CA GLU A 193 -19.53 3.20 -18.78
C GLU A 193 -19.00 2.21 -19.81
N ARG A 194 -17.92 2.55 -20.52
CA ARG A 194 -17.28 1.63 -21.49
C ARG A 194 -16.74 0.38 -20.80
N TYR A 195 -16.13 0.52 -19.63
CA TYR A 195 -15.64 -0.60 -18.83
C TYR A 195 -16.79 -1.52 -18.40
N ASN A 196 -17.89 -0.97 -17.88
CA ASN A 196 -19.07 -1.75 -17.50
C ASN A 196 -19.63 -2.51 -18.71
N ASN A 197 -19.78 -1.85 -19.86
CA ASN A 197 -20.24 -2.50 -21.09
C ASN A 197 -19.30 -3.63 -21.53
N ALA A 198 -17.99 -3.41 -21.41
CA ALA A 198 -16.96 -4.40 -21.72
C ALA A 198 -16.99 -5.60 -20.74
N GLN A 199 -17.27 -5.38 -19.47
CA GLN A 199 -17.37 -6.47 -18.50
C GLN A 199 -18.70 -7.23 -18.63
N SER A 200 -19.81 -6.54 -18.86
CA SER A 200 -21.13 -7.16 -19.03
C SER A 200 -21.23 -8.07 -20.26
N SER A 201 -20.31 -8.00 -21.22
CA SER A 201 -20.26 -8.96 -22.32
C SER A 201 -19.68 -10.33 -21.91
N ARG A 202 -19.19 -10.48 -20.68
CA ARG A 202 -18.64 -11.72 -20.15
C ARG A 202 -19.69 -12.50 -19.38
N THR A 203 -19.66 -13.83 -19.54
CA THR A 203 -20.30 -14.75 -18.59
C THR A 203 -19.25 -15.12 -17.57
N CYS A 204 -19.57 -14.91 -16.29
CA CYS A 204 -18.63 -15.13 -15.19
C CYS A 204 -19.13 -16.27 -14.31
N LEU A 205 -18.23 -17.11 -13.82
CA LEU A 205 -18.52 -18.12 -12.82
C LEU A 205 -18.24 -17.53 -11.44
N CYS A 206 -19.20 -17.65 -10.52
CA CYS A 206 -18.95 -17.31 -9.12
C CYS A 206 -17.98 -18.31 -8.50
N CYS A 207 -16.90 -17.85 -7.87
CA CYS A 207 -15.93 -18.74 -7.22
C CYS A 207 -16.48 -19.51 -6.02
N GLU A 208 -17.55 -19.01 -5.38
CA GLU A 208 -18.12 -19.65 -4.19
C GLU A 208 -19.21 -20.67 -4.53
N CYS A 209 -20.15 -20.32 -5.42
CA CYS A 209 -21.27 -21.21 -5.78
C CYS A 209 -21.14 -21.89 -7.14
N SER A 210 -20.11 -21.54 -7.93
CA SER A 210 -19.89 -22.06 -9.30
C SER A 210 -21.06 -21.81 -10.27
N VAL A 211 -21.96 -20.89 -9.94
CA VAL A 211 -23.08 -20.49 -10.80
C VAL A 211 -22.64 -19.39 -11.76
N ASP A 212 -23.01 -19.54 -13.03
CA ASP A 212 -22.86 -18.49 -14.04
C ASP A 212 -23.71 -17.27 -13.66
N PHE A 213 -23.12 -16.09 -13.70
CA PHE A 213 -23.84 -14.84 -13.50
C PHE A 213 -23.35 -13.73 -14.44
N GLN A 214 -24.22 -12.74 -14.61
CA GLN A 214 -23.93 -11.53 -15.35
C GLN A 214 -24.29 -10.35 -14.45
N ALA A 215 -23.28 -9.58 -14.02
CA ALA A 215 -23.51 -8.41 -13.19
C ALA A 215 -24.21 -7.32 -14.01
N SER A 216 -25.19 -6.66 -13.38
CA SER A 216 -25.86 -5.49 -13.95
C SER A 216 -24.97 -4.24 -13.97
N SER A 217 -23.99 -4.17 -13.06
CA SER A 217 -22.97 -3.11 -13.00
C SER A 217 -21.72 -3.63 -12.32
N TRP A 218 -20.57 -3.48 -12.97
CA TRP A 218 -19.27 -3.91 -12.43
C TRP A 218 -18.61 -2.85 -11.56
N THR A 219 -18.88 -1.58 -11.84
CA THR A 219 -18.50 -0.45 -11.00
C THR A 219 -19.72 0.33 -10.57
N ASP A 220 -19.69 0.92 -9.37
CA ASP A 220 -20.72 1.88 -8.99
C ASP A 220 -20.51 3.18 -9.78
N HIS A 221 -21.45 3.53 -10.64
CA HIS A 221 -21.40 4.74 -11.46
C HIS A 221 -22.54 5.71 -11.13
N PHE A 222 -23.26 5.47 -10.02
CA PHE A 222 -24.34 6.35 -9.57
C PHE A 222 -23.75 7.63 -9.00
N LYS A 223 -24.02 8.76 -9.66
CA LYS A 223 -23.48 10.06 -9.28
C LYS A 223 -23.81 10.41 -7.82
N GLY A 224 -22.81 10.82 -7.06
CA GLY A 224 -22.95 11.13 -5.63
C GLY A 224 -23.00 9.91 -4.71
N SER A 225 -22.88 8.68 -5.23
CA SER A 225 -22.70 7.48 -4.41
C SER A 225 -21.37 7.59 -3.65
N PRO A 226 -21.33 7.27 -2.34
CA PRO A 226 -20.07 7.18 -1.61
C PRO A 226 -19.15 6.08 -2.16
N PHE A 227 -19.69 5.19 -2.99
CA PHE A 227 -18.97 4.10 -3.63
C PHE A 227 -18.65 4.37 -5.10
N TRP A 228 -18.91 5.58 -5.63
CA TRP A 228 -18.68 5.90 -7.04
C TRP A 228 -17.24 5.52 -7.48
N GLY A 229 -17.16 4.84 -8.62
CA GLY A 229 -15.94 4.29 -9.21
C GLY A 229 -15.35 3.08 -8.51
N LEU A 230 -15.98 2.53 -7.45
CA LEU A 230 -15.54 1.28 -6.83
C LEU A 230 -16.05 0.09 -7.63
N GLN A 231 -15.17 -0.89 -7.81
CA GLN A 231 -15.51 -2.14 -8.46
C GLN A 231 -16.24 -3.09 -7.50
N ARG A 232 -17.12 -3.94 -8.04
CA ARG A 232 -17.87 -4.99 -7.37
C ARG A 232 -17.60 -6.34 -8.03
N HIS A 233 -18.05 -7.43 -7.40
CA HIS A 233 -18.09 -8.79 -7.99
C HIS A 233 -16.75 -9.39 -8.41
N THR A 234 -15.63 -8.86 -7.93
CA THR A 234 -14.28 -9.38 -8.23
C THR A 234 -13.46 -9.35 -6.96
N CYS A 235 -12.91 -10.48 -6.55
CA CYS A 235 -12.00 -10.55 -5.42
C CYS A 235 -10.71 -9.82 -5.75
N TYR A 236 -10.26 -8.95 -4.86
CA TYR A 236 -9.05 -8.16 -5.05
C TYR A 236 -7.77 -9.01 -5.11
N GLU A 237 -7.73 -10.11 -4.35
CA GLU A 237 -6.54 -10.96 -4.25
C GLU A 237 -6.43 -12.00 -5.39
N CYS A 238 -7.45 -12.84 -5.60
CA CYS A 238 -7.40 -13.89 -6.63
C CYS A 238 -7.95 -13.46 -8.00
N THR A 239 -8.56 -12.27 -8.12
CA THR A 239 -9.26 -11.79 -9.33
C THR A 239 -10.44 -12.63 -9.79
N GLU A 240 -10.85 -13.63 -9.02
CA GLU A 240 -12.03 -14.43 -9.31
C GLU A 240 -13.33 -13.65 -9.05
N HIS A 241 -14.38 -14.03 -9.74
CA HIS A 241 -15.66 -13.34 -9.69
C HIS A 241 -16.56 -13.85 -8.57
N ILE A 242 -17.32 -12.94 -7.96
CA ILE A 242 -18.25 -13.24 -6.86
C ILE A 242 -19.64 -12.72 -7.26
N CYS A 243 -20.65 -13.60 -7.29
CA CYS A 243 -22.01 -13.19 -7.65
C CYS A 243 -22.66 -12.34 -6.55
N VAL A 244 -23.84 -11.78 -6.82
CA VAL A 244 -24.59 -10.97 -5.84
C VAL A 244 -25.06 -11.79 -4.64
N ASP A 245 -25.37 -13.08 -4.87
CA ASP A 245 -25.92 -13.97 -3.84
C ASP A 245 -24.85 -14.56 -2.91
N CYS A 246 -23.59 -14.57 -3.36
CA CYS A 246 -22.43 -14.93 -2.57
C CYS A 246 -21.86 -13.63 -2.00
N ASP A 247 -22.13 -13.36 -0.73
CA ASP A 247 -21.83 -12.09 -0.08
C ASP A 247 -20.32 -11.78 -0.20
N ALA A 248 -19.96 -10.89 -1.13
CA ALA A 248 -18.59 -10.47 -1.32
C ALA A 248 -18.19 -9.61 -0.12
N ALA A 249 -17.13 -10.03 0.54
CA ALA A 249 -16.71 -9.41 1.77
C ALA A 249 -16.00 -8.07 1.45
N PHE A 250 -16.68 -6.95 1.74
CA PHE A 250 -16.17 -5.61 1.44
C PHE A 250 -15.44 -5.01 2.64
N CYS A 251 -14.19 -4.60 2.46
CA CYS A 251 -13.43 -3.90 3.51
C CYS A 251 -13.68 -2.39 3.45
N ASP A 252 -14.14 -1.81 4.55
CA ASP A 252 -14.42 -0.39 4.68
C ASP A 252 -13.16 0.49 4.71
N GLU A 253 -12.01 -0.06 5.04
CA GLU A 253 -10.77 0.68 5.18
C GLU A 253 -10.05 0.81 3.84
N CYS A 254 -9.80 -0.30 3.13
CA CYS A 254 -9.19 -0.27 1.81
C CYS A 254 -10.20 -0.10 0.66
N LYS A 255 -11.51 -0.24 0.93
CA LYS A 255 -12.59 -0.16 -0.05
C LYS A 255 -12.46 -1.19 -1.19
N LYS A 256 -11.99 -2.39 -0.84
CA LYS A 256 -11.78 -3.54 -1.76
C LYS A 256 -12.71 -4.69 -1.39
N ASN A 257 -13.06 -5.51 -2.38
CA ASN A 257 -13.85 -6.73 -2.20
C ASN A 257 -12.94 -7.95 -2.13
N PHE A 258 -13.28 -8.91 -1.29
CA PHE A 258 -12.57 -10.17 -1.14
C PHE A 258 -13.57 -11.33 -1.17
N CYS A 259 -13.17 -12.47 -1.72
CA CYS A 259 -13.90 -13.71 -1.44
C CYS A 259 -13.50 -14.24 -0.06
N ASN A 260 -14.37 -15.06 0.53
CA ASN A 260 -14.16 -15.58 1.88
C ASN A 260 -12.88 -16.43 2.01
N ASP A 261 -12.45 -17.06 0.91
CA ASP A 261 -11.23 -17.89 0.88
C ASP A 261 -9.94 -17.06 0.89
N CYS A 262 -9.95 -15.87 0.26
CA CYS A 262 -8.75 -15.05 0.12
C CYS A 262 -8.51 -14.15 1.33
N CYS A 263 -9.57 -13.54 1.86
CA CYS A 263 -9.44 -12.67 3.02
C CYS A 263 -10.72 -12.69 3.86
N PRO A 264 -10.70 -13.41 5.01
CA PRO A 264 -11.77 -13.32 5.97
C PRO A 264 -11.94 -11.88 6.44
N ILE A 265 -13.12 -11.33 6.25
CA ILE A 265 -13.48 -10.02 6.78
C ILE A 265 -13.90 -10.16 8.23
N GLN A 266 -13.42 -9.25 9.07
CA GLN A 266 -13.82 -9.15 10.46
C GLN A 266 -14.77 -7.96 10.64
N TYR A 267 -15.82 -8.17 11.43
CA TYR A 267 -16.84 -7.17 11.69
C TYR A 267 -16.65 -6.59 13.08
N CYS A 268 -16.38 -5.29 13.13
CA CYS A 268 -16.44 -4.54 14.38
C CYS A 268 -17.88 -4.51 14.92
N ALA A 269 -18.05 -4.41 16.24
CA ALA A 269 -19.35 -4.17 16.89
C ALA A 269 -20.12 -2.95 16.34
N CYS A 270 -19.44 -1.99 15.68
CA CYS A 270 -20.09 -0.87 15.01
C CYS A 270 -20.61 -1.17 13.59
N GLY A 271 -20.45 -2.40 13.11
CA GLY A 271 -20.84 -2.85 11.77
C GLY A 271 -19.81 -2.60 10.67
N LYS A 272 -18.68 -1.94 10.97
CA LYS A 272 -17.58 -1.79 9.99
C LYS A 272 -16.91 -3.12 9.72
N ALA A 273 -16.69 -3.41 8.45
CA ALA A 273 -16.03 -4.60 7.96
C ALA A 273 -14.58 -4.29 7.59
N SER A 274 -13.59 -5.00 8.16
CA SER A 274 -12.18 -4.82 7.81
C SER A 274 -11.54 -6.12 7.36
N CYS A 275 -10.65 -6.04 6.37
CA CYS A 275 -9.79 -7.15 5.99
C CYS A 275 -8.62 -7.29 6.96
N MET A 276 -8.02 -8.48 7.02
CA MET A 276 -6.92 -8.78 7.95
C MET A 276 -5.71 -7.84 7.77
N ASP A 277 -5.49 -7.33 6.57
CA ASP A 277 -4.38 -6.41 6.26
C ASP A 277 -4.70 -4.96 6.66
N CYS A 278 -5.98 -4.60 6.76
CA CYS A 278 -6.43 -3.25 7.05
C CYS A 278 -6.62 -3.03 8.56
N PHE A 279 -5.51 -3.13 9.30
CA PHE A 279 -5.39 -2.81 10.73
C PHE A 279 -6.41 -3.46 11.68
N GLY A 280 -5.84 -4.20 12.64
CA GLY A 280 -6.52 -5.07 13.59
C GLY A 280 -7.73 -4.45 14.26
N VAL A 281 -8.90 -4.97 13.90
CA VAL A 281 -9.91 -5.13 14.93
C VAL A 281 -9.30 -5.98 16.03
N GLU A 282 -9.41 -5.52 17.27
CA GLU A 282 -8.96 -6.29 18.42
C GLU A 282 -10.13 -7.06 18.98
N TYR A 283 -9.90 -8.34 19.21
CA TYR A 283 -10.82 -9.18 19.95
C TYR A 283 -10.68 -8.90 21.45
N CYS A 284 -11.77 -8.55 22.12
CA CYS A 284 -11.83 -8.32 23.56
C CYS A 284 -12.37 -9.57 24.27
N GLU A 285 -11.49 -10.33 24.93
CA GLU A 285 -11.87 -11.55 25.67
C GLU A 285 -12.92 -11.31 26.77
N SER A 286 -13.00 -10.08 27.31
CA SER A 286 -13.94 -9.77 28.39
C SER A 286 -15.39 -9.69 27.93
N CYS A 287 -15.65 -9.37 26.66
CA CYS A 287 -17.00 -9.26 26.12
C CYS A 287 -17.23 -10.10 24.86
N ASP A 288 -16.23 -10.87 24.40
CA ASP A 288 -16.34 -11.76 23.23
C ASP A 288 -16.76 -11.00 21.95
N GLU A 289 -16.24 -9.77 21.78
CA GLU A 289 -16.52 -8.91 20.63
C GLU A 289 -15.22 -8.39 20.00
N THR A 290 -15.26 -8.09 18.70
CA THR A 290 -14.15 -7.42 18.00
C THR A 290 -14.43 -5.94 17.81
N PHE A 291 -13.39 -5.12 17.99
CA PHE A 291 -13.50 -3.66 17.93
C PHE A 291 -12.42 -3.08 17.04
N CYS A 292 -12.82 -2.22 16.11
CA CYS A 292 -11.89 -1.33 15.43
C CYS A 292 -11.34 -0.30 16.42
N GLN A 293 -10.24 0.37 16.03
CA GLN A 293 -9.56 1.34 16.90
C GLN A 293 -10.47 2.50 17.36
N ASP A 294 -11.48 2.86 16.56
CA ASP A 294 -12.43 3.92 16.89
C ASP A 294 -13.48 3.47 17.92
N CYS A 295 -13.77 2.17 17.99
CA CYS A 295 -14.90 1.63 18.74
C CYS A 295 -14.51 0.92 20.03
N ARG A 296 -13.22 0.88 20.39
CA ARG A 296 -12.77 0.23 21.63
C ARG A 296 -13.54 0.78 22.84
N PRO A 297 -14.33 -0.06 23.54
CA PRO A 297 -15.01 0.34 24.74
C PRO A 297 -14.00 0.71 25.82
N PHE A 298 -14.26 1.77 26.60
CA PHE A 298 -13.44 2.12 27.77
C PHE A 298 -13.30 0.95 28.76
N SER A 299 -14.31 0.07 28.84
CA SER A 299 -14.27 -1.15 29.66
C SER A 299 -13.24 -2.16 29.14
N CYS A 300 -13.16 -2.40 27.84
CA CYS A 300 -12.14 -3.26 27.24
C CYS A 300 -10.73 -2.65 27.34
N VAL A 301 -10.59 -1.33 27.18
CA VAL A 301 -9.31 -0.64 27.39
C VAL A 301 -8.81 -0.84 28.82
N SER A 302 -9.70 -0.81 29.81
CA SER A 302 -9.34 -1.02 31.21
C SER A 302 -8.86 -2.44 31.49
N ALA A 303 -9.43 -3.45 30.83
CA ALA A 303 -9.04 -4.85 30.97
C ALA A 303 -7.65 -5.13 30.35
N VAL A 304 -7.35 -4.57 29.17
CA VAL A 304 -6.02 -4.69 28.53
C VAL A 304 -4.95 -3.97 29.35
N ILE A 305 -5.24 -2.75 29.81
CA ILE A 305 -4.33 -2.03 30.71
C ILE A 305 -4.10 -2.83 32.00
N ALA A 306 -5.14 -3.48 32.54
CA ALA A 306 -4.99 -4.33 33.71
C ALA A 306 -4.13 -5.57 33.41
N SER A 307 -4.32 -6.27 32.29
CA SER A 307 -3.49 -7.45 31.97
C SER A 307 -2.03 -7.08 31.74
N ASP A 308 -1.76 -5.97 31.05
CA ASP A 308 -0.39 -5.51 30.76
C ASP A 308 0.32 -5.03 32.03
N VAL A 309 -0.39 -4.35 32.93
CA VAL A 309 0.14 -3.90 34.22
C VAL A 309 0.38 -5.07 35.17
N TRP A 310 -0.49 -6.08 35.18
CA TRP A 310 -0.35 -7.26 36.03
C TRP A 310 0.71 -8.24 35.53
N SER A 311 0.96 -8.28 34.22
CA SER A 311 1.99 -9.13 33.60
C SER A 311 3.39 -8.51 33.60
N ALA A 312 3.53 -7.25 34.05
CA ALA A 312 4.81 -6.57 34.11
C ALA A 312 5.73 -7.21 35.18
N PRO A 313 6.93 -7.67 34.83
CA PRO A 313 7.80 -8.43 35.74
C PRO A 313 8.39 -7.60 36.89
N SER A 314 8.21 -6.27 36.88
CA SER A 314 8.67 -5.38 37.93
C SER A 314 7.80 -4.12 38.07
N ILE A 315 7.84 -3.50 39.24
CA ILE A 315 7.15 -2.23 39.53
C ILE A 315 7.62 -1.10 38.60
N SER A 316 8.91 -1.09 38.23
CA SER A 316 9.45 -0.11 37.28
C SER A 316 8.87 -0.30 35.89
N SER A 317 8.69 -1.54 35.44
CA SER A 317 8.04 -1.86 34.16
C SER A 317 6.56 -1.46 34.17
N ALA A 318 5.83 -1.76 35.26
CA ALA A 318 4.43 -1.36 35.43
C ALA A 318 4.25 0.16 35.43
N LEU A 319 5.18 0.91 36.04
CA LEU A 319 5.19 2.38 36.05
C LEU A 319 5.48 2.98 34.67
N ILE A 320 6.36 2.37 33.88
CA ILE A 320 6.64 2.80 32.51
C ILE A 320 5.41 2.56 31.62
N VAL A 321 4.78 1.39 31.72
CA VAL A 321 3.56 1.03 31.00
C VAL A 321 2.41 1.99 31.36
N THR A 322 2.16 2.23 32.65
CA THR A 322 1.14 3.20 33.09
C THR A 322 1.44 4.64 32.65
N SER A 323 2.72 5.06 32.63
CA SER A 323 3.10 6.39 32.12
C SER A 323 2.90 6.52 30.60
N GLN A 324 3.18 5.47 29.82
CA GLN A 324 2.97 5.45 28.37
C GLN A 324 1.47 5.46 28.02
N ILE A 325 0.67 4.71 28.78
CA ILE A 325 -0.79 4.68 28.66
C ILE A 325 -1.37 6.05 29.02
N ALA A 326 -0.96 6.65 30.14
CA ALA A 326 -1.42 7.98 30.54
C ALA A 326 -1.09 9.04 29.47
N CYS A 327 0.09 8.97 28.84
CA CYS A 327 0.48 9.88 27.77
C CYS A 327 -0.38 9.69 26.51
N SER A 328 -0.68 8.44 26.14
CA SER A 328 -1.53 8.09 25.00
C SER A 328 -2.99 8.52 25.21
N VAL A 329 -3.48 8.42 26.45
CA VAL A 329 -4.82 8.84 26.88
C VAL A 329 -4.92 10.37 26.96
N GLN A 330 -3.89 11.07 27.44
CA GLN A 330 -3.86 12.53 27.54
C GLN A 330 -3.95 13.23 26.18
N MET A 331 -3.42 12.62 25.11
CA MET A 331 -3.51 13.19 23.75
C MET A 331 -4.90 13.09 23.10
N ARG A 332 -5.88 12.40 23.72
CA ARG A 332 -7.18 12.10 23.10
C ARG A 332 -8.42 12.64 23.84
N ILE A 333 -8.28 13.55 24.80
CA ILE A 333 -9.38 13.86 25.73
C ILE A 333 -9.93 15.30 25.61
N THR A 334 -11.24 15.38 25.31
CA THR A 334 -12.16 16.50 25.62
C THR A 334 -12.49 16.55 27.13
N SER A 335 -13.14 17.61 27.64
CA SER A 335 -13.33 17.91 29.08
C SER A 335 -13.84 16.76 29.99
N SER A 336 -14.47 15.72 29.43
CA SER A 336 -14.99 14.53 30.13
C SER A 336 -13.90 13.63 30.72
N GLY A 337 -12.75 13.47 30.05
CA GLY A 337 -11.72 12.50 30.48
C GLY A 337 -10.83 13.00 31.63
N ALA A 338 -10.77 14.32 31.87
CA ALA A 338 -10.06 14.89 33.01
C ALA A 338 -10.67 14.46 34.36
N LYS A 339 -12.00 14.24 34.41
CA LYS A 339 -12.69 13.74 35.61
C LYS A 339 -12.36 12.27 35.88
N PHE A 340 -12.18 11.47 34.84
CA PHE A 340 -11.84 10.05 34.96
C PHE A 340 -10.38 9.85 35.38
N ALA A 341 -9.43 10.56 34.76
CA ALA A 341 -8.02 10.52 35.15
C ALA A 341 -7.83 10.87 36.65
N LYS A 342 -8.54 11.89 37.15
CA LYS A 342 -8.55 12.23 38.58
C LYS A 342 -9.11 11.10 39.45
N LYS A 343 -10.15 10.42 39.01
CA LYS A 343 -10.75 9.29 39.75
C LYS A 343 -9.83 8.08 39.80
N THR A 344 -9.19 7.72 38.68
CA THR A 344 -8.25 6.61 38.61
C THR A 344 -6.97 6.88 39.41
N ILE A 345 -6.42 8.10 39.33
CA ILE A 345 -5.29 8.53 40.17
C ILE A 345 -5.67 8.47 41.65
N ALA A 346 -6.87 8.94 42.02
CA ALA A 346 -7.36 8.88 43.40
C ALA A 346 -7.56 7.43 43.89
N THR A 347 -8.05 6.52 43.04
CA THR A 347 -8.19 5.10 43.39
C THR A 347 -6.84 4.42 43.57
N ILE A 348 -5.84 4.72 42.73
CA ILE A 348 -4.47 4.21 42.86
C ILE A 348 -3.78 4.79 44.11
N ALA A 349 -4.00 6.07 44.42
CA ALA A 349 -3.51 6.72 45.63
C ALA A 349 -4.14 6.14 46.91
N ALA A 350 -5.45 5.81 46.86
CA ALA A 350 -6.17 5.22 47.99
C ALA A 350 -5.77 3.77 48.29
N THR A 351 -5.23 3.03 47.31
CA THR A 351 -4.83 1.62 47.49
C THR A 351 -3.38 1.44 47.96
N ARG A 352 -2.56 2.49 48.10
CA ARG A 352 -1.16 2.35 48.56
C ARG A 352 -0.68 3.46 49.50
N HIS A 353 -0.06 3.05 50.60
CA HIS A 353 0.48 3.90 51.66
C HIS A 353 1.52 4.94 51.18
N SER A 354 1.10 6.21 51.23
CA SER A 354 1.80 7.47 51.58
C SER A 354 3.25 7.79 51.13
N ARG A 355 3.83 7.20 50.07
CA ARG A 355 5.12 7.70 49.51
C ARG A 355 5.17 7.90 47.99
N THR A 356 4.07 7.69 47.27
CA THR A 356 4.09 7.60 45.79
C THR A 356 3.71 8.91 45.07
N GLU A 357 2.99 9.83 45.71
CA GLU A 357 2.46 11.04 45.03
C GLU A 357 3.58 11.99 44.54
N ALA A 358 4.65 12.17 45.32
CA ALA A 358 5.76 13.06 44.95
C ALA A 358 6.65 12.49 43.83
N LEU A 359 6.64 11.17 43.61
CA LEU A 359 7.42 10.53 42.55
C LEU A 359 6.67 10.52 41.20
N ILE A 360 5.34 10.37 41.23
CA ILE A 360 4.51 10.31 40.02
C ILE A 360 4.48 11.68 39.30
N VAL A 361 4.38 12.80 40.04
CA VAL A 361 4.39 14.15 39.45
C VAL A 361 5.74 14.46 38.78
N LYS A 362 6.87 14.07 39.40
CA LYS A 362 8.21 14.29 38.82
C LYS A 362 8.52 13.39 37.61
N VAL A 363 7.95 12.19 37.55
CA VAL A 363 8.12 11.28 36.39
C VAL A 363 7.33 11.79 35.18
N VAL A 364 6.14 12.34 35.39
CA VAL A 364 5.31 12.89 34.30
C VAL A 364 5.95 14.15 33.69
N GLU A 365 6.52 15.04 34.51
CA GLU A 365 7.24 16.23 34.00
C GLU A 365 8.58 15.88 33.31
N GLY A 366 9.26 14.82 33.76
CA GLY A 366 10.52 14.35 33.17
C GLY A 366 10.38 13.59 31.84
N CYS A 367 9.28 12.85 31.64
CA CYS A 367 9.05 12.08 30.41
C CYS A 367 8.74 12.97 29.19
N CYS A 368 8.06 14.10 29.37
CA CYS A 368 7.81 15.06 28.28
C CYS A 368 9.09 15.71 27.72
N TYR A 369 10.14 15.86 28.54
CA TYR A 369 11.40 16.50 28.11
C TYR A 369 12.37 15.51 27.44
N ARG A 370 12.27 14.21 27.74
CA ARG A 370 13.24 13.19 27.30
C ARG A 370 12.96 12.63 25.91
N GLU A 371 11.70 12.57 25.48
CA GLU A 371 11.33 12.11 24.13
C GLU A 371 11.66 13.14 23.04
N SER A 372 11.52 14.43 23.33
CA SER A 372 11.95 15.52 22.44
C SER A 372 13.46 15.49 22.17
N PHE A 373 14.28 15.09 23.16
CA PHE A 373 15.73 15.01 23.04
C PHE A 373 16.22 13.73 22.31
N LYS A 374 15.50 12.62 22.43
CA LYS A 374 15.79 11.38 21.67
C LYS A 374 15.50 11.52 20.18
N ARG A 375 14.40 12.21 19.79
CA ARG A 375 14.10 12.51 18.37
C ARG A 375 15.15 13.42 17.72
N MET A 376 15.74 14.36 18.46
CA MET A 376 16.81 15.22 17.94
C MET A 376 18.14 14.48 17.73
N LYS A 377 18.45 13.45 18.53
CA LYS A 377 19.72 12.72 18.44
C LYS A 377 19.71 11.66 17.33
N LEU A 378 18.58 10.98 17.13
CA LEU A 378 18.39 9.99 16.05
C LEU A 378 18.41 10.61 14.64
N ASN A 379 17.95 11.86 14.47
CA ASN A 379 18.03 12.56 13.18
C ASN A 379 19.45 13.07 12.84
N LYS A 380 20.33 13.24 13.84
CA LYS A 380 21.71 13.70 13.63
C LYS A 380 22.69 12.57 13.31
N GLU A 381 22.37 11.33 13.69
CA GLU A 381 23.17 10.14 13.36
C GLU A 381 22.80 9.53 12.00
N ARG A 382 21.59 9.79 11.47
CA ARG A 382 21.17 9.39 10.12
C ARG A 382 21.69 10.27 8.97
N SER A 383 22.35 11.39 9.25
CA SER A 383 22.91 12.30 8.25
C SER A 383 24.43 12.16 8.05
N ARG A 384 25.02 11.05 8.52
CA ARG A 384 26.47 10.76 8.40
C ARG A 384 26.83 9.32 7.97
N CYS A 385 25.88 8.55 7.44
CA CYS A 385 26.17 7.30 6.74
C CYS A 385 25.77 7.42 5.28
#